data_AF-A0A2P2E3H1-F1
#
_entry.id   AF-A0A2P2E3H1-F1
#
_cell.length_a   1.000
_cell.length_b   1.000
_cell.length_c   1.000
_cell.angle_alpha   90.00
_cell.angle_beta   90.00
_cell.angle_gamma   90.00
#
_symmetry.space_group_name_H-M   'P 1'
#
loop_
_entity.id
_entity.type
_entity.pdbx_description
1 polymer ?
#
loop_
_entity_poly.entity_id
_entity_poly.type
_entity_poly.pdbx_seq_one_letter_code
_entity_poly.pdbx_strand_id
1 'polypeptide(L)'
;MLGYVHEIYESISGEGISQGIPTIFVRFAGCSLRCGLTKEKKLWCDTPYALGPKQGKELGIEQILESLSQFPQADKKQILITGGEPLEGENGTKTRALSERIYSYRTSHSLPYPASRIETNGKELIDFSESRVYTLDYKLPGSGMESEMHRENFEILKKRHNILDEIKFVVRDRYDFQRSLEIIGETNTDANILFSAVFEDLDPKELVEWLKIANPPKARLSLQIHKFLWGNQKGV
;
A
#
# COMPACT_ATOMS: atom_id res chain seq x y z
N MET A 1 6.86 17.30 12.26
CA MET A 1 7.41 16.07 12.92
C MET A 1 6.33 15.00 12.91
N LEU A 2 6.39 13.93 12.10
CA LEU A 2 7.37 12.83 12.18
C LEU A 2 7.63 12.19 10.81
N GLY A 3 8.90 12.00 10.47
CA GLY A 3 9.37 11.21 9.32
C GLY A 3 10.24 10.04 9.79
N TYR A 4 9.69 9.20 10.66
CA TYR A 4 10.43 8.13 11.34
C TYR A 4 10.34 6.86 10.51
N VAL A 5 11.48 6.23 10.23
CA VAL A 5 11.56 4.96 9.53
C VAL A 5 11.55 3.85 10.57
N HIS A 6 10.53 3.00 10.54
CA HIS A 6 10.43 1.82 11.41
C HIS A 6 11.49 0.79 11.03
N GLU A 7 11.53 0.43 9.74
CA GLU A 7 12.44 -0.57 9.20
C GLU A 7 12.71 -0.34 7.71
N ILE A 8 13.89 -0.76 7.26
CA ILE A 8 14.23 -0.91 5.85
C ILE A 8 14.74 -2.33 5.70
N TYR A 9 14.11 -3.10 4.81
CA TYR A 9 14.42 -4.52 4.65
C TYR A 9 14.15 -5.00 3.23
N GLU A 10 14.72 -6.14 2.87
CA GLU A 10 14.53 -6.77 1.57
C GLU A 10 13.62 -7.99 1.68
N SER A 11 12.69 -8.10 0.73
CA SER A 11 11.92 -9.32 0.50
C SER A 11 11.40 -9.36 -0.95
N ILE A 12 10.22 -9.94 -1.18
CA ILE A 12 9.43 -9.85 -2.39
C ILE A 12 8.16 -9.04 -2.12
N SER A 13 7.64 -8.36 -3.13
CA SER A 13 6.31 -7.77 -3.02
C SER A 13 5.27 -8.88 -2.85
N GLY A 14 4.44 -8.77 -1.82
CA GLY A 14 3.54 -9.83 -1.41
C GLY A 14 2.13 -9.75 -1.99
N GLU A 15 1.81 -8.70 -2.75
CA GLU A 15 0.44 -8.37 -3.19
C GLU A 15 0.47 -7.62 -4.53
N GLY A 16 -0.68 -7.59 -5.21
CA GLY A 16 -0.90 -6.74 -6.40
C GLY A 16 -0.08 -7.12 -7.63
N ILE A 17 0.07 -6.17 -8.56
CA ILE A 17 0.77 -6.37 -9.85
C ILE A 17 2.26 -6.69 -9.66
N SER A 18 2.81 -6.34 -8.50
CA SER A 18 4.23 -6.55 -8.19
C SER A 18 4.49 -7.87 -7.49
N GLN A 19 3.46 -8.67 -7.23
CA GLN A 19 3.56 -9.89 -6.45
C GLN A 19 4.69 -10.80 -6.96
N GLY A 20 5.62 -11.17 -6.06
CA GLY A 20 6.79 -12.00 -6.35
C GLY A 20 8.05 -11.24 -6.79
N ILE A 21 7.98 -9.94 -7.05
CA ILE A 21 9.14 -9.13 -7.45
C ILE A 21 10.04 -8.85 -6.25
N PRO A 22 11.38 -9.11 -6.32
CA PRO A 22 12.33 -8.66 -5.32
C PRO A 22 12.24 -7.16 -5.04
N THR A 23 11.96 -6.82 -3.78
CA THR A 23 11.57 -5.48 -3.35
C THR A 23 12.29 -5.12 -2.06
N ILE A 24 12.86 -3.91 -2.01
CA ILE A 24 13.34 -3.29 -0.77
C ILE A 24 12.21 -2.40 -0.24
N PHE A 25 11.80 -2.66 0.98
CA PHE A 25 10.74 -1.96 1.67
C PHE A 25 11.33 -0.84 2.52
N VAL A 26 10.74 0.35 2.43
CA VAL A 26 10.95 1.46 3.36
C VAL A 26 9.65 1.63 4.14
N ARG A 27 9.64 1.17 5.39
CA ARG A 27 8.47 1.24 6.26
C ARG A 27 8.59 2.45 7.18
N PHE A 28 7.75 3.46 7.01
CA PHE A 28 7.63 4.55 7.97
C PHE A 28 6.89 4.08 9.24
N ALA A 29 6.99 4.89 10.29
CA ALA A 29 6.24 4.76 11.53
C ALA A 29 5.14 5.81 11.59
N GLY A 30 4.08 5.54 12.35
CA GLY A 30 2.95 6.43 12.53
C GLY A 30 1.85 6.21 11.50
N CYS A 31 0.62 6.06 11.98
CA CYS A 31 -0.60 6.09 11.18
C CYS A 31 -1.73 6.56 12.09
N SER A 32 -2.60 7.44 11.60
CA SER A 32 -3.78 7.90 12.32
C SER A 32 -4.92 6.87 12.34
N LEU A 33 -4.94 5.90 11.43
CA LEU A 33 -6.00 4.90 11.35
C LEU A 33 -5.80 3.72 12.31
N ARG A 34 -6.90 3.11 12.75
CA ARG A 34 -6.91 1.90 13.61
C ARG A 34 -7.82 0.83 13.03
N CYS A 35 -7.54 0.42 11.79
CA CYS A 35 -8.39 -0.50 11.02
C CYS A 35 -8.75 -1.77 11.81
N GLY A 36 -10.04 -2.00 11.99
CA GLY A 36 -10.61 -3.14 12.72
C GLY A 36 -10.80 -2.89 14.22
N LEU A 37 -10.21 -1.85 14.80
CA LEU A 37 -10.36 -1.54 16.22
C LEU A 37 -11.70 -0.85 16.49
N THR A 38 -12.69 -1.62 16.94
CA THR A 38 -13.99 -1.12 17.42
C THR A 38 -14.21 -1.53 18.87
N LYS A 39 -15.37 -1.21 19.47
CA LYS A 39 -15.71 -1.68 20.82
C LYS A 39 -15.78 -3.21 20.88
N GLU A 40 -16.15 -3.85 19.78
CA GLU A 40 -16.43 -5.28 19.67
C GLU A 40 -15.28 -6.05 19.00
N LYS A 41 -14.32 -5.35 18.37
CA LYS A 41 -13.32 -5.96 17.48
C LYS A 41 -11.90 -5.54 17.79
N LYS A 42 -10.98 -6.47 17.56
CA LYS A 42 -9.54 -6.23 17.68
C LYS A 42 -9.01 -5.60 16.40
N LEU A 43 -7.96 -4.80 16.56
CA LEU A 43 -7.16 -4.28 15.47
C LEU A 43 -6.67 -5.44 14.58
N TRP A 44 -6.89 -5.35 13.27
CA TRP A 44 -6.43 -6.34 12.28
C TRP A 44 -5.36 -5.77 11.33
N CYS A 45 -4.75 -4.66 11.72
CA CYS A 45 -3.61 -4.12 10.99
C CYS A 45 -2.47 -5.15 11.05
N ASP A 46 -1.91 -5.50 9.90
CA ASP A 46 -0.79 -6.46 9.80
C ASP A 46 0.51 -5.91 10.43
N THR A 47 0.63 -4.59 10.57
CA THR A 47 1.81 -3.93 11.13
C THR A 47 1.48 -3.04 12.32
N PRO A 48 0.86 -3.57 13.40
CA PRO A 48 0.44 -2.76 14.54
C PRO A 48 1.64 -2.15 15.28
N TYR A 49 2.81 -2.77 15.14
CA TYR A 49 4.09 -2.38 15.72
C TYR A 49 4.74 -1.16 15.04
N ALA A 50 4.18 -0.66 13.94
CA ALA A 50 4.62 0.55 13.24
C ALA A 50 3.60 1.71 13.34
N LEU A 51 2.46 1.54 14.04
CA LEU A 51 1.42 2.57 14.12
C LEU A 51 1.78 3.73 15.04
N GLY A 52 2.70 3.51 15.98
CA GLY A 52 3.15 4.52 16.92
C GLY A 52 4.06 5.54 16.24
N PRO A 53 3.83 6.86 16.45
CA PRO A 53 4.59 7.92 15.78
C PRO A 53 6.10 7.85 15.98
N LYS A 54 6.55 7.36 17.13
CA LYS A 54 7.97 7.26 17.53
C LYS A 54 8.50 5.83 17.49
N GLN A 55 7.77 4.89 16.89
CA GLN A 55 8.21 3.51 16.73
C GLN A 55 9.18 3.40 15.54
N GLY A 56 10.32 4.06 15.58
CA GLY A 56 11.29 4.06 14.48
C GLY A 56 12.49 4.96 14.74
N LYS A 57 13.29 5.20 13.72
CA LYS A 57 14.43 6.13 13.75
C LYS A 57 14.17 7.31 12.84
N GLU A 58 14.54 8.50 13.29
CA GLU A 58 14.51 9.67 12.42
C GLU A 58 15.68 9.62 11.44
N LEU A 59 15.40 9.32 10.18
CA LEU A 59 16.40 9.24 9.11
C LEU A 59 16.18 10.34 8.08
N GLY A 60 17.23 11.08 7.74
CA GLY A 60 17.22 11.98 6.59
C GLY A 60 17.16 11.22 5.26
N ILE A 61 16.83 11.92 4.17
CA ILE A 61 16.73 11.31 2.83
C ILE A 61 18.03 10.61 2.44
N GLU A 62 19.18 11.25 2.66
CA GLU A 62 20.48 10.68 2.30
C GLU A 62 20.81 9.42 3.12
N GLN A 63 20.42 9.37 4.39
CA GLN A 63 20.60 8.16 5.23
C GLN A 63 19.72 7.00 4.77
N ILE A 64 18.51 7.31 4.27
CA ILE A 64 17.62 6.29 3.69
C ILE A 64 18.23 5.77 2.39
N LEU A 65 18.69 6.66 1.49
CA LEU A 65 19.35 6.28 0.24
C LEU A 65 20.63 5.45 0.48
N GLU A 66 21.44 5.83 1.47
CA GLU A 66 22.61 5.06 1.90
C GLU A 66 22.21 3.66 2.40
N SER A 67 21.14 3.56 3.19
CA SER A 67 20.63 2.27 3.66
C SER A 67 20.13 1.40 2.49
N LEU A 68 19.45 2.00 1.51
CA LEU A 68 18.99 1.31 0.31
C LEU A 68 20.15 0.78 -0.54
N SER A 69 21.26 1.51 -0.64
CA SER A 69 22.42 1.09 -1.45
C SER A 69 23.23 -0.04 -0.82
N GLN A 70 23.05 -0.32 0.48
CA GLN A 70 23.72 -1.45 1.15
C GLN A 70 23.15 -2.81 0.74
N PHE A 71 21.95 -2.87 0.15
CA PHE A 71 21.36 -4.13 -0.28
C PHE A 71 22.04 -4.65 -1.56
N PRO A 72 22.36 -5.95 -1.65
CA PRO A 72 22.97 -6.52 -2.85
C PRO A 72 22.11 -6.26 -4.09
N GLN A 73 22.68 -5.75 -5.19
CA GLN A 73 21.92 -5.47 -6.42
C GLN A 73 20.71 -4.52 -6.20
N ALA A 74 20.81 -3.56 -5.28
CA ALA A 74 19.75 -2.58 -4.98
C ALA A 74 19.19 -1.89 -6.25
N ASP A 75 20.06 -1.58 -7.21
CA ASP A 75 19.68 -0.92 -8.47
C ASP A 75 18.78 -1.77 -9.37
N LYS A 76 18.72 -3.09 -9.14
CA LYS A 76 17.87 -4.03 -9.90
C LYS A 76 16.57 -4.36 -9.18
N LYS A 77 16.36 -3.84 -7.97
CA LYS A 77 15.20 -4.17 -7.11
C LYS A 77 14.15 -3.07 -7.14
N GLN A 78 12.89 -3.46 -6.98
CA GLN A 78 11.82 -2.51 -6.75
C GLN A 78 12.00 -1.85 -5.38
N ILE A 79 11.64 -0.57 -5.26
CA ILE A 79 11.52 0.10 -3.95
C ILE A 79 10.04 0.27 -3.64
N LEU A 80 9.61 -0.14 -2.45
CA LEU A 80 8.25 0.05 -1.97
C LEU A 80 8.27 0.84 -0.66
N ILE A 81 7.61 1.99 -0.66
CA ILE A 81 7.48 2.88 0.48
C ILE A 81 6.08 2.66 1.10
N THR A 82 6.03 2.34 2.39
CA THR A 82 4.82 1.89 3.12
C THR A 82 4.88 2.28 4.60
N GLY A 83 3.89 1.86 5.39
CA GLY A 83 3.84 1.77 6.85
C GLY A 83 3.91 3.08 7.62
N GLY A 84 3.50 3.11 8.89
CA GLY A 84 2.06 3.14 9.11
C GLY A 84 1.35 3.78 7.90
N GLU A 85 1.21 5.10 7.84
CA GLU A 85 0.79 5.79 6.62
C GLU A 85 1.95 6.59 6.01
N PRO A 86 2.46 6.23 4.81
CA PRO A 86 3.62 6.88 4.21
C PRO A 86 3.33 8.27 3.66
N LEU A 87 2.06 8.68 3.51
CA LEU A 87 1.69 10.01 3.04
C LEU A 87 1.30 10.99 4.16
N GLU A 88 1.18 10.51 5.41
CA GLU A 88 0.70 11.32 6.54
C GLU A 88 1.81 12.26 7.06
N GLY A 89 1.51 13.56 7.13
CA GLY A 89 2.42 14.57 7.67
C GLY A 89 3.81 14.57 7.02
N GLU A 90 4.88 14.52 7.83
CA GLU A 90 6.26 14.52 7.30
C GLU A 90 6.63 13.23 6.57
N ASN A 91 5.95 12.10 6.84
CA ASN A 91 6.15 10.88 6.03
C ASN A 91 5.84 11.21 4.57
N GLY A 92 4.76 11.95 4.29
CA GLY A 92 4.40 12.37 2.94
C GLY A 92 5.45 13.28 2.30
N THR A 93 6.00 14.24 3.05
CA THR A 93 7.12 15.08 2.56
C THR A 93 8.34 14.23 2.20
N LYS A 94 8.71 13.27 3.05
CA LYS A 94 9.85 12.38 2.81
C LYS A 94 9.60 11.40 1.67
N THR A 95 8.42 10.81 1.58
CA THR A 95 8.00 9.91 0.50
C THR A 95 8.13 10.60 -0.85
N ARG A 96 7.64 11.84 -0.97
CA ARG A 96 7.78 12.63 -2.21
C ARG A 96 9.25 12.88 -2.54
N ALA A 97 10.01 13.45 -1.60
CA ALA A 97 11.43 13.75 -1.83
C ALA A 97 12.27 12.51 -2.18
N LEU A 98 12.06 11.40 -1.46
CA LEU A 98 12.75 10.13 -1.70
C LEU A 98 12.41 9.57 -3.08
N SER A 99 11.13 9.57 -3.46
CA SER A 99 10.68 9.06 -4.76
C SER A 99 11.26 9.87 -5.91
N GLU A 100 11.30 11.22 -5.81
CA GLU A 100 11.90 12.07 -6.85
C GLU A 100 13.40 11.79 -7.02
N ARG A 101 14.14 11.57 -5.92
CA ARG A 101 15.58 11.26 -5.95
C ARG A 101 15.82 9.89 -6.60
N ILE A 102 15.06 8.87 -6.19
CA ILE A 102 15.14 7.52 -6.75
C ILE A 102 14.81 7.55 -8.25
N TYR A 103 13.72 8.23 -8.63
CA TYR A 103 13.28 8.32 -10.02
C TYR A 103 14.29 9.01 -10.92
N SER A 104 14.83 10.15 -10.47
CA SER A 104 15.86 10.90 -11.21
C SER A 104 17.12 10.05 -11.42
N TYR A 105 17.60 9.39 -10.36
CA TYR A 105 18.77 8.52 -10.43
C TYR A 105 18.53 7.33 -11.37
N ARG A 106 17.43 6.61 -11.19
CA ARG A 106 17.14 5.40 -11.98
C ARG A 106 16.89 5.72 -13.44
N THR A 107 16.18 6.81 -13.74
CA THR A 107 15.92 7.24 -15.11
C THR A 107 17.21 7.65 -15.82
N SER A 108 18.06 8.47 -15.18
CA SER A 108 19.33 8.91 -15.76
C SER A 108 20.32 7.77 -16.02
N HIS A 109 20.20 6.65 -15.29
CA HIS A 109 21.06 5.48 -15.44
C HIS A 109 20.36 4.33 -16.17
N SER A 110 19.17 4.55 -16.73
CA SER A 110 18.36 3.52 -17.42
C SER A 110 18.16 2.24 -16.58
N LEU A 111 17.95 2.40 -15.28
CA LEU A 111 17.73 1.31 -14.34
C LEU A 111 16.26 0.85 -14.35
N PRO A 112 15.99 -0.43 -14.03
CA PRO A 112 14.62 -0.92 -13.90
C PRO A 112 13.91 -0.29 -12.71
N TYR A 113 12.58 -0.36 -12.70
CA TYR A 113 11.73 0.16 -11.63
C TYR A 113 12.05 1.64 -11.28
N PRO A 114 11.99 2.56 -12.25
CA PRO A 114 12.40 3.95 -12.01
C PRO A 114 11.53 4.62 -10.94
N ALA A 115 10.22 4.36 -10.95
CA ALA A 115 9.29 4.89 -9.97
C ALA A 115 9.22 4.00 -8.70
N SER A 116 9.04 4.65 -7.55
CA SER A 116 8.82 3.93 -6.28
C SER A 116 7.36 3.48 -6.16
N ARG A 117 7.14 2.29 -5.62
CA ARG A 117 5.79 1.83 -5.22
C ARG A 117 5.40 2.51 -3.92
N ILE A 118 4.18 3.04 -3.83
CA ILE A 118 3.63 3.64 -2.62
C ILE A 118 2.38 2.86 -2.22
N GLU A 119 2.38 2.28 -1.02
CA GLU A 119 1.18 1.67 -0.46
C GLU A 119 0.58 2.59 0.59
N THR A 120 -0.57 3.20 0.29
CA THR A 120 -1.23 4.22 1.13
C THR A 120 -2.66 3.80 1.44
N ASN A 121 -3.16 4.19 2.61
CA ASN A 121 -4.50 3.88 3.09
C ASN A 121 -5.60 4.77 2.47
N GLY A 122 -5.24 5.81 1.71
CA GLY A 122 -6.20 6.67 1.00
C GLY A 122 -6.88 7.77 1.84
N LYS A 123 -6.44 7.98 3.07
CA LYS A 123 -6.77 9.17 3.86
C LYS A 123 -6.10 10.43 3.30
N GLU A 124 -4.83 10.33 2.93
CA GLU A 124 -4.09 11.46 2.36
C GLU A 124 -4.29 11.51 0.84
N LEU A 125 -4.20 12.70 0.26
CA LEU A 125 -4.25 12.87 -1.18
C LEU A 125 -2.94 12.39 -1.83
N ILE A 126 -3.08 11.53 -2.83
CA ILE A 126 -1.99 11.20 -3.75
C ILE A 126 -1.73 12.38 -4.71
N ASP A 127 -0.60 12.36 -5.43
CA ASP A 127 -0.25 13.40 -6.39
C ASP A 127 -0.08 12.89 -7.82
N PHE A 128 0.19 13.78 -8.77
CA PHE A 128 0.29 13.49 -10.20
C PHE A 128 1.70 13.10 -10.68
N SER A 129 2.69 12.95 -9.79
CA SER A 129 4.07 12.68 -10.22
C SER A 129 4.26 11.26 -10.75
N GLU A 130 5.02 11.11 -11.83
CA GLU A 130 5.40 9.82 -12.42
C GLU A 130 6.47 9.08 -11.60
N SER A 131 7.13 9.76 -10.65
CA SER A 131 8.13 9.12 -9.78
C SER A 131 7.54 8.13 -8.77
N ARG A 132 6.21 8.01 -8.76
CA ARG A 132 5.42 7.18 -7.84
C ARG A 132 4.42 6.34 -8.61
N VAL A 133 4.22 5.13 -8.14
CA VAL A 133 3.13 4.25 -8.55
C VAL A 133 2.37 3.81 -7.30
N TYR A 134 1.06 4.00 -7.27
CA TYR A 134 0.25 3.87 -6.07
C TYR A 134 -0.51 2.55 -6.01
N THR A 135 -0.51 1.93 -4.84
CA THR A 135 -1.52 0.99 -4.39
C THR A 135 -2.34 1.69 -3.32
N LEU A 136 -3.56 2.10 -3.67
CA LEU A 136 -4.51 2.79 -2.80
C LEU A 136 -5.38 1.75 -2.07
N ASP A 137 -5.07 1.47 -0.80
CA ASP A 137 -5.83 0.53 0.03
C ASP A 137 -7.02 1.24 0.68
N TYR A 138 -8.12 1.33 -0.07
CA TYR A 138 -9.35 1.99 0.37
C TYR A 138 -9.99 1.23 1.53
N LYS A 139 -10.15 1.92 2.66
CA LYS A 139 -10.68 1.33 3.88
C LYS A 139 -12.20 1.22 3.81
N LEU A 140 -12.67 -0.01 3.71
CA LEU A 140 -14.11 -0.36 3.71
C LEU A 140 -14.73 -0.21 5.11
N PRO A 141 -16.06 -0.14 5.24
CA PRO A 141 -16.76 0.03 6.51
C PRO A 141 -16.32 -0.93 7.60
N GLY A 142 -15.98 -2.17 7.24
CA GLY A 142 -15.56 -3.19 8.17
C GLY A 142 -14.30 -2.84 8.94
N SER A 143 -13.47 -1.94 8.41
CA SER A 143 -12.30 -1.37 9.10
C SER A 143 -12.66 -0.35 10.18
N GLY A 144 -13.88 0.20 10.15
CA GLY A 144 -14.29 1.35 10.97
C GLY A 144 -13.67 2.69 10.54
N MET A 145 -13.01 2.75 9.37
CA MET A 145 -12.21 3.89 8.92
C MET A 145 -12.65 4.47 7.56
N GLU A 146 -13.77 4.01 6.99
CA GLU A 146 -14.22 4.47 5.66
C GLU A 146 -14.47 5.99 5.61
N SER A 147 -14.97 6.58 6.70
CA SER A 147 -15.22 8.03 6.78
C SER A 147 -13.96 8.89 6.64
N GLU A 148 -12.78 8.30 6.84
CA GLU A 148 -11.49 8.98 6.70
C GLU A 148 -10.99 8.99 5.25
N MET A 149 -11.65 8.27 4.33
CA MET A 149 -11.15 8.07 2.97
C MET A 149 -11.44 9.27 2.07
N HIS A 150 -10.40 9.76 1.40
CA HIS A 150 -10.53 10.84 0.42
C HIS A 150 -10.88 10.28 -0.96
N ARG A 151 -12.15 10.39 -1.34
CA ARG A 151 -12.67 9.92 -2.65
C ARG A 151 -12.03 10.62 -3.85
N GLU A 152 -11.50 11.83 -3.65
CA GLU A 152 -10.76 12.56 -4.68
C GLU A 152 -9.57 11.75 -5.23
N ASN A 153 -9.00 10.83 -4.44
CA ASN A 153 -7.93 9.94 -4.90
C ASN A 153 -8.33 9.12 -6.13
N PHE A 154 -9.60 8.74 -6.30
CA PHE A 154 -10.07 8.01 -7.49
C PHE A 154 -9.99 8.86 -8.76
N GLU A 155 -10.34 10.15 -8.65
CA GLU A 155 -10.23 11.11 -9.76
C GLU A 155 -8.77 11.40 -10.11
N ILE A 156 -7.89 11.46 -9.10
CA ILE A 156 -6.45 11.62 -9.33
C ILE A 156 -5.87 10.40 -10.04
N LEU A 157 -6.17 9.18 -9.57
CA LEU A 157 -5.76 7.93 -10.22
C LEU A 157 -6.19 7.88 -11.68
N LYS A 158 -7.46 8.20 -11.94
CA LYS A 158 -8.02 8.26 -13.29
C LYS A 158 -7.25 9.23 -14.17
N LYS A 159 -7.03 10.47 -13.72
CA LYS A 159 -6.32 11.52 -14.49
C LYS A 159 -4.84 11.23 -14.70
N ARG A 160 -4.19 10.50 -13.78
CA ARG A 160 -2.79 10.06 -13.93
C ARG A 160 -2.64 9.04 -15.05
N HIS A 161 -3.67 8.25 -15.34
CA HIS A 161 -3.68 7.21 -16.38
C HIS A 161 -2.47 6.25 -16.31
N ASN A 162 -1.94 6.00 -15.11
CA ASN A 162 -0.83 5.07 -14.93
C ASN A 162 -1.37 3.64 -14.81
N ILE A 163 -1.08 2.81 -15.81
CA ILE A 163 -1.55 1.41 -15.88
C ILE A 163 -1.07 0.52 -14.74
N LEU A 164 -0.07 0.96 -13.98
CA LEU A 164 0.48 0.23 -12.85
C LEU A 164 -0.13 0.65 -11.50
N ASP A 165 -0.95 1.71 -11.48
CA ASP A 165 -1.68 2.11 -10.28
C ASP A 165 -2.81 1.10 -9.99
N GLU A 166 -3.07 0.88 -8.69
CA GLU A 166 -3.99 -0.13 -8.18
C GLU A 166 -4.85 0.43 -7.05
N ILE A 167 -6.10 -0.04 -6.97
CA ILE A 167 -7.00 0.18 -5.84
C ILE A 167 -7.19 -1.17 -5.15
N LYS A 168 -6.90 -1.23 -3.86
CA LYS A 168 -7.04 -2.43 -3.04
C LYS A 168 -8.21 -2.28 -2.08
N PHE A 169 -9.05 -3.30 -2.08
CA PHE A 169 -10.14 -3.48 -1.12
C PHE A 169 -9.83 -4.69 -0.25
N VAL A 170 -9.61 -4.46 1.04
CA VAL A 170 -9.46 -5.53 2.04
C VAL A 170 -10.85 -5.80 2.63
N VAL A 171 -11.44 -6.93 2.22
CA VAL A 171 -12.84 -7.29 2.46
C VAL A 171 -12.96 -8.21 3.67
N ARG A 172 -13.77 -7.80 4.65
CA ARG A 172 -14.09 -8.63 5.83
C ARG A 172 -15.25 -9.58 5.60
N ASP A 173 -16.30 -9.10 4.95
CA ASP A 173 -17.56 -9.79 4.90
C ASP A 173 -18.35 -9.38 3.65
N ARG A 174 -19.57 -9.90 3.53
CA ARG A 174 -20.43 -9.64 2.38
C ARG A 174 -20.85 -8.16 2.27
N TYR A 175 -20.90 -7.44 3.40
CA TYR A 175 -21.24 -6.02 3.41
C TYR A 175 -20.10 -5.19 2.83
N ASP A 176 -18.87 -5.45 3.26
CA ASP A 176 -17.66 -4.85 2.68
C ASP A 176 -17.55 -5.14 1.18
N PHE A 177 -17.83 -6.38 0.77
CA PHE A 177 -17.84 -6.75 -0.64
C PHE A 177 -18.87 -5.93 -1.43
N GLN A 178 -20.11 -5.87 -0.97
CA GLN A 178 -21.15 -5.08 -1.64
C GLN A 178 -20.77 -3.60 -1.71
N ARG A 179 -20.22 -3.05 -0.61
CA ARG A 179 -19.78 -1.67 -0.56
C ARG A 179 -18.67 -1.38 -1.55
N SER A 180 -17.72 -2.28 -1.73
CA SER A 180 -16.65 -2.09 -2.74
C SER A 180 -17.22 -1.97 -4.17
N LEU A 181 -18.27 -2.72 -4.50
CA LEU A 181 -18.93 -2.63 -5.81
C LEU A 181 -19.63 -1.29 -6.00
N GLU A 182 -20.27 -0.77 -4.96
CA GLU A 182 -20.85 0.58 -4.96
C GLU A 182 -19.77 1.63 -5.20
N ILE A 183 -18.64 1.58 -4.48
CA ILE A 183 -17.52 2.51 -4.68
C ILE A 183 -17.00 2.46 -6.12
N ILE A 184 -16.83 1.26 -6.69
CA ILE A 184 -16.40 1.08 -8.08
C ILE A 184 -17.39 1.76 -9.04
N GLY A 185 -18.70 1.55 -8.83
CA GLY A 185 -19.75 2.15 -9.65
C GLY A 185 -19.84 3.68 -9.50
N GLU A 186 -19.77 4.18 -8.26
CA GLU A 186 -19.85 5.61 -7.93
C GLU A 186 -18.66 6.41 -8.48
N THR A 187 -17.46 5.81 -8.45
CA THR A 187 -16.23 6.49 -8.88
C THR A 187 -15.91 6.27 -10.36
N ASN A 188 -16.50 5.25 -10.99
CA ASN A 188 -16.22 4.87 -12.38
C ASN A 188 -14.71 4.84 -12.67
N THR A 189 -13.97 4.20 -11.75
CA THR A 189 -12.52 4.07 -11.82
C THR A 189 -12.10 3.11 -12.92
N ASP A 190 -10.97 3.41 -13.57
CA ASP A 190 -10.33 2.58 -14.58
C ASP A 190 -9.01 1.95 -14.07
N ALA A 191 -8.68 2.09 -12.79
CA ALA A 191 -7.50 1.48 -12.20
C ALA A 191 -7.60 -0.06 -12.15
N ASN A 192 -6.48 -0.74 -11.90
CA ASN A 192 -6.52 -2.15 -11.54
C ASN A 192 -7.16 -2.29 -10.16
N ILE A 193 -8.01 -3.31 -9.96
CA ILE A 193 -8.71 -3.50 -8.69
C ILE A 193 -8.26 -4.81 -8.05
N LEU A 194 -7.84 -4.72 -6.79
CA LEU A 194 -7.39 -5.84 -5.98
C LEU A 194 -8.40 -6.10 -4.87
N PHE A 195 -8.78 -7.35 -4.73
CA PHE A 195 -9.61 -7.84 -3.63
C PHE A 195 -8.79 -8.79 -2.76
N SER A 196 -8.64 -8.44 -1.50
CA SER A 196 -7.95 -9.25 -0.49
C SER A 196 -8.92 -9.57 0.64
N ALA A 197 -8.84 -10.76 1.21
CA ALA A 197 -9.63 -11.09 2.40
C ALA A 197 -8.93 -10.55 3.66
N VAL A 198 -9.71 -10.05 4.62
CA VAL A 198 -9.21 -9.88 5.99
C VAL A 198 -8.82 -11.26 6.51
N PHE A 199 -7.58 -11.38 6.99
CA PHE A 199 -7.05 -12.62 7.53
C PHE A 199 -7.89 -13.08 8.74
N GLU A 200 -8.19 -14.39 8.81
CA GLU A 200 -9.06 -15.04 9.82
C GLU A 200 -10.55 -14.69 9.77
N ASP A 201 -10.95 -13.53 9.25
CA ASP A 201 -12.36 -13.11 9.18
C ASP A 201 -13.09 -13.61 7.91
N LEU A 202 -12.38 -13.76 6.78
CA LEU A 202 -12.96 -14.22 5.51
C LEU A 202 -12.05 -15.26 4.83
N ASP A 203 -12.60 -16.41 4.45
CA ASP A 203 -11.89 -17.37 3.61
C ASP A 203 -11.73 -16.78 2.19
N PRO A 204 -10.50 -16.65 1.66
CA PRO A 204 -10.28 -16.21 0.28
C PRO A 204 -11.08 -17.00 -0.77
N LYS A 205 -11.39 -18.28 -0.52
CA LYS A 205 -12.25 -19.08 -1.40
C LYS A 205 -13.65 -18.52 -1.52
N GLU A 206 -14.22 -18.06 -0.40
CA GLU A 206 -15.54 -17.45 -0.38
C GLU A 206 -15.53 -16.13 -1.16
N LEU A 207 -14.51 -15.30 -0.96
CA LEU A 207 -14.32 -14.06 -1.72
C LEU A 207 -14.22 -14.31 -3.23
N VAL A 208 -13.53 -15.37 -3.65
CA VAL A 208 -13.46 -15.79 -5.06
C VAL A 208 -14.84 -16.12 -5.63
N GLU A 209 -15.67 -16.86 -4.89
CA GLU A 209 -17.02 -17.19 -5.34
C GLU A 209 -17.88 -15.92 -5.53
N TRP A 210 -17.71 -14.91 -4.67
CA TRP A 210 -18.38 -13.63 -4.83
C TRP A 210 -17.87 -12.86 -6.06
N LEU A 211 -16.55 -12.83 -6.28
CA LEU A 211 -15.93 -12.18 -7.43
C LEU A 211 -16.34 -12.81 -8.75
N LYS A 212 -16.45 -14.14 -8.82
CA LYS A 212 -16.89 -14.85 -10.03
C LYS A 212 -18.30 -14.43 -10.48
N ILE A 213 -19.18 -14.15 -9.51
CA ILE A 213 -20.57 -13.76 -9.78
C ILE A 213 -20.65 -12.29 -10.16
N ALA A 214 -20.01 -11.39 -9.39
CA ALA A 214 -20.08 -9.96 -9.61
C ALA A 214 -19.24 -9.48 -10.80
N ASN A 215 -18.08 -10.12 -11.01
CA ASN A 215 -17.11 -9.90 -12.08
C ASN A 215 -16.87 -8.41 -12.45
N PRO A 216 -16.50 -7.54 -11.49
CA PRO A 216 -16.21 -6.15 -11.82
C PRO A 216 -14.99 -6.04 -12.76
N PRO A 217 -15.00 -5.12 -13.76
CA PRO A 217 -13.90 -4.97 -14.69
C PRO A 217 -12.56 -4.71 -13.99
N LYS A 218 -11.47 -5.31 -14.50
CA LYS A 218 -10.10 -5.19 -13.96
C LYS A 218 -9.91 -5.65 -12.51
N ALA A 219 -10.93 -6.25 -11.90
CA ALA A 219 -10.82 -6.80 -10.57
C ALA A 219 -10.20 -8.19 -10.57
N ARG A 220 -9.38 -8.44 -9.55
CA ARG A 220 -8.75 -9.74 -9.30
C ARG A 220 -8.61 -9.99 -7.81
N LEU A 221 -8.58 -11.26 -7.44
CA LEU A 221 -8.12 -11.66 -6.11
C LEU A 221 -6.63 -11.30 -5.98
N SER A 222 -6.24 -10.71 -4.85
CA SER A 222 -4.87 -10.49 -4.43
C SER A 222 -4.65 -11.27 -3.14
N LEU A 223 -3.83 -12.32 -3.21
CA LEU A 223 -3.42 -13.06 -2.02
C LEU A 223 -2.22 -12.39 -1.38
N GLN A 224 -2.19 -12.36 -0.06
CA GLN A 224 -1.04 -11.89 0.72
C GLN A 224 0.02 -13.01 0.77
N ILE A 225 0.78 -13.22 -0.31
CA ILE A 225 1.67 -14.41 -0.44
C ILE A 225 2.73 -14.49 0.65
N HIS A 226 3.14 -13.35 1.20
CA HIS A 226 4.09 -13.29 2.30
C HIS A 226 3.57 -14.03 3.56
N LYS A 227 2.24 -14.00 3.81
CA LYS A 227 1.63 -14.76 4.91
C LYS A 227 1.67 -16.28 4.69
N PHE A 228 1.62 -16.72 3.43
CA PHE A 228 1.76 -18.15 3.10
C PHE A 228 3.21 -18.63 3.22
N LEU A 229 4.17 -17.76 2.90
CA LEU A 229 5.59 -18.10 2.92
C LEU A 229 6.20 -18.02 4.33
N TRP A 230 5.82 -17.00 5.12
CA TRP A 230 6.47 -16.67 6.39
C TRP A 230 5.49 -16.44 7.56
N GLY A 231 4.18 -16.62 7.36
CA GLY A 231 3.18 -16.36 8.39
C GLY A 231 3.20 -14.90 8.85
N ASN A 232 3.24 -14.67 10.17
CA ASN A 232 3.26 -13.35 10.79
C ASN A 232 4.69 -12.85 11.11
N GLN A 233 5.71 -13.42 10.47
CA GLN A 233 7.08 -12.95 10.63
C GLN A 233 7.22 -11.51 10.14
N LYS A 234 7.98 -10.69 10.88
CA LYS A 234 8.26 -9.29 10.55
C LYS A 234 9.53 -9.18 9.73
N GLY A 235 9.65 -8.11 8.93
CA GLY A 235 10.85 -7.82 8.15
C GLY A 235 11.15 -8.85 7.05
N VAL A 236 10.09 -9.45 6.51
CA VAL A 236 10.09 -10.43 5.40
C VAL A 236 8.96 -10.13 4.44
#